data_AF-A0A2V8S8Z3-F1
#
_entry.id   AF-A0A2V8S8Z3-F1
#
_cell.length_a   1.000
_cell.length_b   1.000
_cell.length_c   1.000
_cell.angle_alpha   90.00
_cell.angle_beta   90.00
_cell.angle_gamma   90.00
#
_symmetry.space_group_name_H-M   'P 1'
#
loop_
_entity.id
_entity.type
_entity.pdbx_description
1 polymer ?
#
loop_
_entity_poly.entity_id
_entity_poly.type
_entity_poly.pdbx_seq_one_letter_code
_entity_poly.pdbx_strand_id
1 'polypeptide(L)'
;MRVQTGDKQISLRAVIWSGTSAGESSANNSPQARATMLTEETITDAGLNATPAQPNGAPRGRSSARRRFAEGSRWLFVHTTLESLRIAGGSLRANKLRTLLTLVGIVVGVAAVIAVVTIIKGLDQTVAQTFSSQGSTVFSVSKRPQVILSREDFVRFNRRKDMTEEDYDAITRLCNLCARTGMAWNTSAIVKHGDQKSEGVLVRGTTESVLGFDNINVTAGREWTEPEEMAGRDVCIVGPDVVDNVFGGAPPAQVVGQEIRIEGREYKIVGVPERLGKIFGFSRDNYVYIPYQTYRKAFGTNTGALVVFVQTPKAEVIEETEDQVRTIMRVRRGKTFKDDDADDGFTIETQAVFLDLYSKATANIYLVTIGVAAISLVVGGIVVMNIMLVSVTERTKEIGIRKAIGARQKDILLQFLIEAVMLAATGGALGVLCGFGLAYGISALMSFPLLISIWSAILGVSVSSIVGIVSGIWPAWTAARLDPIEALRAE
;
A
#
# COMPACT_ATOMS: atom_id res chain seq x y z
N MET A 1 7.16 9.30 -41.45
CA MET A 1 8.41 9.14 -42.23
C MET A 1 8.28 7.89 -43.08
N ARG A 2 8.67 7.89 -44.37
CA ARG A 2 8.61 6.69 -45.24
C ARG A 2 10.03 6.20 -45.53
N VAL A 3 10.22 4.88 -45.46
CA VAL A 3 11.31 4.12 -46.09
C VAL A 3 10.63 2.94 -46.80
N GLN A 4 11.15 2.52 -47.96
CA GLN A 4 10.45 1.62 -48.87
C GLN A 4 11.40 0.51 -49.36
N THR A 5 11.08 -0.75 -49.04
CA THR A 5 11.79 -1.93 -49.56
C THR A 5 10.91 -3.19 -49.45
N GLY A 6 10.80 -3.95 -50.54
CA GLY A 6 10.34 -5.36 -50.52
C GLY A 6 8.81 -5.60 -50.52
N ASP A 7 8.34 -6.43 -51.46
CA ASP A 7 6.93 -6.79 -51.61
C ASP A 7 6.33 -7.57 -50.43
N LYS A 8 5.38 -6.94 -49.72
CA LYS A 8 4.01 -7.44 -49.55
C LYS A 8 3.14 -6.44 -48.78
N GLN A 9 1.95 -6.13 -49.29
CA GLN A 9 0.95 -5.38 -48.54
C GLN A 9 0.25 -6.28 -47.51
N ILE A 10 0.23 -5.86 -46.24
CA ILE A 10 -0.70 -6.32 -45.22
C ILE A 10 -1.31 -5.08 -44.57
N SER A 11 -2.62 -4.88 -44.73
CA SER A 11 -3.33 -3.71 -44.23
C SER A 11 -3.85 -3.92 -42.80
N LEU A 12 -3.11 -3.42 -41.82
CA LEU A 12 -3.60 -3.31 -40.44
C LEU A 12 -4.36 -1.99 -40.26
N ARG A 13 -5.69 -2.06 -40.20
CA ARG A 13 -6.55 -0.93 -39.80
C ARG A 13 -6.37 -0.63 -38.32
N ALA A 14 -5.65 0.44 -38.00
CA ALA A 14 -5.69 1.05 -36.67
C ALA A 14 -7.08 1.69 -36.46
N VAL A 15 -7.83 1.24 -35.45
CA VAL A 15 -9.08 1.89 -35.03
C VAL A 15 -8.72 3.03 -34.10
N ILE A 16 -8.65 4.24 -34.64
CA ILE A 16 -8.56 5.47 -33.85
C ILE A 16 -9.98 5.86 -33.46
N TRP A 17 -10.27 5.89 -32.15
CA TRP A 17 -11.55 6.38 -31.64
C TRP A 17 -11.39 7.84 -31.22
N SER A 18 -11.79 8.75 -32.11
CA SER A 18 -11.80 10.20 -31.87
C SER A 18 -13.23 10.66 -31.56
N GLY A 19 -13.45 11.27 -30.39
CA GLY A 19 -14.81 11.54 -29.88
C GLY A 19 -14.91 12.70 -28.89
N THR A 20 -14.38 13.88 -29.22
CA THR A 20 -14.94 15.16 -28.76
C THR A 20 -16.31 15.38 -29.45
N SER A 21 -17.27 16.16 -28.93
CA SER A 21 -17.31 17.07 -27.76
C SER A 21 -18.75 17.40 -27.37
N ALA A 22 -18.97 17.79 -26.10
CA ALA A 22 -20.20 18.39 -25.55
C ALA A 22 -21.48 17.51 -25.52
N GLY A 23 -22.43 17.69 -24.60
CA GLY A 23 -22.38 18.47 -23.35
C GLY A 23 -23.67 19.25 -23.07
N GLU A 24 -24.41 18.87 -22.03
CA GLU A 24 -25.55 19.66 -21.51
C GLU A 24 -25.82 19.37 -20.03
N SER A 25 -26.81 20.06 -19.43
CA SER A 25 -26.96 20.28 -17.98
C SER A 25 -28.32 19.84 -17.41
N SER A 26 -28.52 20.06 -16.11
CA SER A 26 -29.67 19.67 -15.26
C SER A 26 -29.76 18.15 -15.02
N ALA A 27 -29.73 17.59 -13.82
CA ALA A 27 -30.21 17.98 -12.48
C ALA A 27 -31.71 17.70 -12.20
N ASN A 28 -31.89 16.86 -11.17
CA ASN A 28 -32.92 16.88 -10.12
C ASN A 28 -34.21 16.03 -10.23
N ASN A 29 -34.51 15.39 -9.08
CA ASN A 29 -35.77 14.88 -8.53
C ASN A 29 -36.62 13.76 -9.19
N SER A 30 -37.12 12.92 -8.28
CA SER A 30 -38.24 11.96 -8.39
C SER A 30 -39.56 12.65 -7.94
N PRO A 31 -40.74 11.98 -7.75
CA PRO A 31 -41.09 10.55 -7.87
C PRO A 31 -42.45 10.26 -8.58
N GLN A 32 -42.94 9.00 -8.46
CA GLN A 32 -44.36 8.54 -8.34
C GLN A 32 -44.95 7.51 -9.35
N ALA A 33 -45.34 6.35 -8.78
CA ALA A 33 -46.66 5.68 -8.88
C ALA A 33 -47.05 4.69 -10.03
N ARG A 34 -47.95 3.75 -9.63
CA ARG A 34 -48.80 2.78 -10.39
C ARG A 34 -48.08 1.55 -11.00
N ALA A 35 -48.68 0.35 -11.10
CA ALA A 35 -50.00 -0.19 -10.68
C ALA A 35 -49.83 -1.66 -10.20
N THR A 36 -50.40 -2.12 -9.07
CA THR A 36 -51.78 -2.63 -8.82
C THR A 36 -51.98 -4.13 -9.15
N MET A 37 -52.62 -4.87 -8.23
CA MET A 37 -52.90 -6.31 -8.26
C MET A 37 -54.20 -6.66 -9.01
N LEU A 38 -54.39 -7.95 -9.37
CA LEU A 38 -55.69 -8.63 -9.38
C LEU A 38 -55.53 -10.10 -8.95
N THR A 39 -56.60 -10.69 -8.39
CA THR A 39 -56.61 -12.01 -7.72
C THR A 39 -57.89 -12.80 -7.98
N GLU A 40 -57.73 -14.11 -8.23
CA GLU A 40 -58.46 -15.26 -7.63
C GLU A 40 -60.01 -15.41 -7.69
N GLU A 41 -60.47 -16.54 -8.27
CA GLU A 41 -61.68 -17.39 -8.06
C GLU A 41 -61.57 -18.59 -9.05
N THR A 42 -62.23 -19.77 -9.04
CA THR A 42 -63.12 -20.61 -8.17
C THR A 42 -62.91 -22.10 -8.65
N ILE A 43 -63.15 -23.25 -7.98
CA ILE A 43 -64.22 -23.81 -7.09
C ILE A 43 -65.51 -24.14 -7.90
N THR A 44 -66.14 -25.33 -8.00
CA THR A 44 -66.25 -26.63 -7.26
C THR A 44 -66.59 -27.77 -8.30
N ASP A 45 -66.87 -29.07 -8.07
CA ASP A 45 -66.88 -30.07 -6.97
C ASP A 45 -66.84 -31.53 -7.56
N ALA A 46 -66.72 -32.57 -6.71
CA ALA A 46 -67.17 -33.98 -6.85
C ALA A 46 -66.57 -34.89 -7.97
N GLY A 47 -66.41 -36.22 -7.81
CA GLY A 47 -66.61 -37.10 -6.65
C GLY A 47 -66.49 -38.62 -7.00
N LEU A 48 -66.46 -39.50 -5.98
CA LEU A 48 -66.59 -40.99 -6.00
C LEU A 48 -65.42 -41.90 -6.48
N ASN A 49 -64.86 -42.63 -5.50
CA ASN A 49 -64.47 -44.06 -5.45
C ASN A 49 -63.84 -44.81 -6.65
N ALA A 50 -62.59 -45.32 -6.46
CA ALA A 50 -62.22 -46.73 -6.71
C ALA A 50 -60.82 -47.11 -6.17
N THR A 51 -60.65 -48.36 -5.71
CA THR A 51 -59.36 -48.99 -5.33
C THR A 51 -59.54 -50.52 -5.27
N PRO A 52 -58.49 -51.36 -5.42
CA PRO A 52 -57.41 -51.34 -6.42
C PRO A 52 -57.41 -52.62 -7.30
N ALA A 53 -56.69 -52.61 -8.44
CA ALA A 53 -56.28 -53.84 -9.12
C ALA A 53 -54.91 -53.70 -9.81
N GLN A 54 -54.05 -54.69 -9.62
CA GLN A 54 -52.85 -54.98 -10.43
C GLN A 54 -53.23 -56.10 -11.44
N PRO A 55 -52.56 -56.24 -12.61
CA PRO A 55 -51.15 -56.66 -12.62
C PRO A 55 -50.25 -56.24 -13.81
N ASN A 56 -48.94 -56.47 -13.62
CA ASN A 56 -47.90 -56.85 -14.59
C ASN A 56 -47.68 -56.02 -15.89
N GLY A 57 -46.45 -55.49 -16.05
CA GLY A 57 -45.96 -54.95 -17.33
C GLY A 57 -44.66 -54.14 -17.23
N ALA A 58 -43.52 -54.80 -17.01
CA ALA A 58 -42.19 -54.16 -17.11
C ALA A 58 -41.62 -54.30 -18.54
N PRO A 59 -40.75 -53.37 -18.99
CA PRO A 59 -39.35 -53.44 -18.55
C PRO A 59 -38.75 -52.10 -18.06
N ARG A 60 -37.97 -52.18 -16.98
CA ARG A 60 -37.06 -51.11 -16.53
C ARG A 60 -35.78 -51.15 -17.37
N GLY A 61 -35.11 -50.01 -17.65
CA GLY A 61 -33.77 -50.10 -18.26
C GLY A 61 -32.99 -48.89 -18.80
N ARG A 62 -33.38 -47.61 -18.61
CA ARG A 62 -32.63 -46.46 -19.18
C ARG A 62 -32.40 -45.27 -18.24
N SER A 63 -31.72 -45.49 -17.11
CA SER A 63 -31.28 -44.39 -16.21
C SER A 63 -29.88 -44.59 -15.57
N SER A 64 -29.48 -45.83 -15.28
CA SER A 64 -28.21 -46.13 -14.60
C SER A 64 -26.95 -45.88 -15.43
N ALA A 65 -27.03 -46.01 -16.77
CA ALA A 65 -25.86 -45.93 -17.65
C ALA A 65 -25.16 -44.55 -17.63
N ARG A 66 -25.92 -43.44 -17.66
CA ARG A 66 -25.34 -42.09 -17.75
C ARG A 66 -24.58 -41.66 -16.49
N ARG A 67 -24.91 -42.16 -15.30
CA ARG A 67 -24.17 -41.84 -14.05
C ARG A 67 -22.84 -42.60 -13.95
N ARG A 68 -22.83 -43.92 -14.24
CA ARG A 68 -21.60 -44.74 -14.14
C ARG A 68 -20.48 -44.28 -15.09
N PHE A 69 -20.82 -43.71 -16.26
CA PHE A 69 -19.83 -43.11 -17.16
C PHE A 69 -19.21 -41.79 -16.63
N ALA A 70 -19.91 -41.02 -15.79
CA ALA A 70 -19.35 -39.81 -15.16
C ALA A 70 -18.38 -40.13 -14.01
N GLU A 71 -18.62 -41.23 -13.30
CA GLU A 71 -17.74 -41.70 -12.21
C GLU A 71 -16.48 -42.39 -12.76
N GLY A 72 -16.64 -43.26 -13.76
CA GLY A 72 -15.51 -43.91 -14.44
C GLY A 72 -14.57 -42.92 -15.15
N SER A 73 -15.10 -41.83 -15.70
CA SER A 73 -14.27 -40.78 -16.31
C SER A 73 -13.52 -39.93 -15.28
N ARG A 74 -14.06 -39.68 -14.08
CA ARG A 74 -13.30 -39.11 -12.96
C ARG A 74 -12.17 -40.03 -12.50
N TRP A 75 -12.43 -41.34 -12.36
CA TRP A 75 -11.41 -42.31 -11.96
C TRP A 75 -10.26 -42.43 -12.97
N LEU A 76 -10.57 -42.49 -14.27
CA LEU A 76 -9.57 -42.45 -15.33
C LEU A 76 -8.75 -41.17 -15.28
N PHE A 77 -9.39 -39.99 -15.17
CA PHE A 77 -8.68 -38.71 -15.15
C PHE A 77 -7.75 -38.59 -13.93
N VAL A 78 -8.16 -39.07 -12.75
CA VAL A 78 -7.32 -39.08 -11.53
C VAL A 78 -6.15 -40.06 -11.65
N HIS A 79 -6.34 -41.25 -12.25
CA HIS A 79 -5.21 -42.15 -12.52
C HIS A 79 -4.23 -41.54 -13.53
N THR A 80 -4.72 -40.99 -14.64
CA THR A 80 -3.85 -40.37 -15.66
C THR A 80 -3.09 -39.16 -15.12
N THR A 81 -3.66 -38.35 -14.23
CA THR A 81 -2.90 -37.24 -13.60
C THR A 81 -1.89 -37.73 -12.56
N LEU A 82 -2.21 -38.73 -11.73
CA LEU A 82 -1.25 -39.34 -10.79
C LEU A 82 -0.08 -40.03 -11.50
N GLU A 83 -0.36 -40.69 -12.63
CA GLU A 83 0.65 -41.32 -13.47
C GLU A 83 1.52 -40.28 -14.19
N SER A 84 0.91 -39.21 -14.72
CA SER A 84 1.62 -38.05 -15.29
C SER A 84 2.51 -37.36 -14.25
N LEU A 85 2.02 -37.18 -13.01
CA LEU A 85 2.80 -36.66 -11.89
C LEU A 85 4.02 -37.53 -11.57
N ARG A 86 3.85 -38.85 -11.55
CA ARG A 86 4.94 -39.81 -11.30
C ARG A 86 5.97 -39.82 -12.42
N ILE A 87 5.52 -39.74 -13.68
CA ILE A 87 6.38 -39.66 -14.86
C ILE A 87 7.15 -38.32 -14.90
N ALA A 88 6.49 -37.20 -14.61
CA ALA A 88 7.14 -35.89 -14.49
C ALA A 88 8.20 -35.89 -13.37
N GLY A 89 7.89 -36.44 -12.19
CA GLY A 89 8.86 -36.60 -11.11
C GLY A 89 10.07 -37.48 -11.47
N GLY A 90 9.90 -38.47 -12.35
CA GLY A 90 11.00 -39.24 -12.94
C GLY A 90 11.84 -38.43 -13.92
N SER A 91 11.19 -37.75 -14.87
CA SER A 91 11.82 -36.85 -15.86
C SER A 91 12.72 -35.80 -15.20
N LEU A 92 12.20 -35.11 -14.19
CA LEU A 92 12.92 -34.05 -13.48
C LEU A 92 14.17 -34.56 -12.72
N ARG A 93 14.20 -35.84 -12.35
CA ARG A 93 15.36 -36.50 -11.71
C ARG A 93 16.40 -37.01 -12.70
N ALA A 94 16.03 -37.29 -13.94
CA ALA A 94 16.98 -37.67 -15.00
C ALA A 94 17.84 -36.46 -15.40
N ASN A 95 17.22 -35.37 -15.86
CA ASN A 95 17.93 -34.20 -16.38
C ASN A 95 18.17 -33.13 -15.29
N LYS A 96 18.89 -33.50 -14.23
CA LYS A 96 19.13 -32.66 -13.03
C LYS A 96 19.59 -31.23 -13.33
N LEU A 97 20.54 -31.05 -14.26
CA LEU A 97 21.05 -29.73 -14.65
C LEU A 97 19.96 -28.86 -15.30
N ARG A 98 19.12 -29.46 -16.14
CA ARG A 98 17.98 -28.79 -16.77
C ARG A 98 16.95 -28.34 -15.74
N THR A 99 16.57 -29.26 -14.85
CA THR A 99 15.65 -28.99 -13.75
C THR A 99 16.16 -27.89 -12.83
N LEU A 100 17.47 -27.86 -12.55
CA LEU A 100 18.09 -26.79 -11.76
C LEU A 100 17.98 -25.44 -12.48
N LEU A 101 18.31 -25.38 -13.77
CA LEU A 101 18.29 -24.15 -14.56
C LEU A 101 16.86 -23.59 -14.76
N THR A 102 15.84 -24.43 -14.97
CA THR A 102 14.44 -23.98 -15.02
C THR A 102 13.95 -23.51 -13.66
N LEU A 103 14.26 -24.25 -12.59
CA LEU A 103 13.86 -23.86 -11.24
C LEU A 103 14.49 -22.55 -10.81
N VAL A 104 15.79 -22.30 -11.09
CA VAL A 104 16.45 -21.03 -10.74
C VAL A 104 15.73 -19.83 -11.35
N GLY A 105 15.32 -19.90 -12.62
CA GLY A 105 14.57 -18.80 -13.28
C GLY A 105 13.24 -18.48 -12.60
N ILE A 106 12.49 -19.51 -12.20
CA ILE A 106 11.20 -19.35 -11.49
C ILE A 106 11.43 -18.88 -10.05
N VAL A 107 12.37 -19.51 -9.33
CA VAL A 107 12.70 -19.23 -7.93
C VAL A 107 13.16 -17.78 -7.78
N VAL A 108 14.06 -17.29 -8.63
CA VAL A 108 14.55 -15.90 -8.56
C VAL A 108 13.43 -14.90 -8.86
N GLY A 109 12.62 -15.13 -9.90
CA GLY A 109 11.49 -14.25 -10.23
C GLY A 109 10.45 -14.16 -9.10
N VAL A 110 10.06 -15.32 -8.53
CA VAL A 110 9.09 -15.37 -7.43
C VAL A 110 9.67 -14.82 -6.14
N ALA A 111 10.93 -15.14 -5.81
CA ALA A 111 11.60 -14.61 -4.62
C ALA A 111 11.74 -13.08 -4.68
N ALA A 112 12.02 -12.51 -5.85
CA ALA A 112 12.07 -11.06 -6.05
C ALA A 112 10.69 -10.41 -5.81
N VAL A 113 9.61 -10.95 -6.40
CA VAL A 113 8.23 -10.46 -6.18
C VAL A 113 7.85 -10.55 -4.69
N ILE A 114 8.14 -11.67 -4.03
CA ILE A 114 7.84 -11.87 -2.60
C ILE A 114 8.63 -10.90 -1.72
N ALA A 115 9.94 -10.75 -1.95
CA ALA A 115 10.78 -9.84 -1.18
C ALA A 115 10.32 -8.38 -1.35
N VAL A 116 10.09 -7.92 -2.59
CA VAL A 116 9.59 -6.56 -2.90
C VAL A 116 8.26 -6.29 -2.19
N VAL A 117 7.26 -7.17 -2.33
CA VAL A 117 5.93 -6.96 -1.70
C VAL A 117 6.00 -7.04 -0.17
N THR A 118 6.89 -7.86 0.39
CA THR A 118 7.10 -7.96 1.85
C THR A 118 7.76 -6.69 2.41
N ILE A 119 8.78 -6.17 1.71
CA ILE A 119 9.49 -4.95 2.11
C ILE A 119 8.58 -3.73 2.00
N ILE A 120 7.81 -3.59 0.90
CA ILE A 120 6.83 -2.50 0.72
C ILE A 120 5.83 -2.48 1.87
N LYS A 121 5.16 -3.62 2.16
CA LYS A 121 4.18 -3.70 3.25
C LYS A 121 4.78 -3.42 4.63
N GLY A 122 6.02 -3.84 4.85
CA GLY A 122 6.74 -3.50 6.08
C GLY A 122 6.99 -2.00 6.20
N LEU A 123 7.43 -1.35 5.11
CA LEU A 123 7.68 0.09 5.05
C LEU A 123 6.41 0.90 5.29
N ASP A 124 5.33 0.56 4.58
CA ASP A 124 4.02 1.19 4.73
C ASP A 124 3.50 1.07 6.16
N GLN A 125 3.57 -0.11 6.79
CA GLN A 125 3.14 -0.30 8.17
C GLN A 125 4.04 0.44 9.17
N THR A 126 5.35 0.51 8.95
CA THR A 126 6.26 1.19 9.88
C THR A 126 6.04 2.69 9.84
N VAL A 127 5.86 3.27 8.64
CA VAL A 127 5.47 4.67 8.50
C VAL A 127 4.09 4.91 9.14
N ALA A 128 3.09 4.05 8.86
CA ALA A 128 1.79 4.15 9.50
C ALA A 128 1.88 4.11 11.04
N GLN A 129 2.68 3.20 11.61
CA GLN A 129 2.85 3.05 13.05
C GLN A 129 3.61 4.23 13.67
N THR A 130 4.74 4.66 13.08
CA THR A 130 5.53 5.82 13.53
C THR A 130 4.71 7.12 13.55
N PHE A 131 3.78 7.29 12.61
CA PHE A 131 2.94 8.48 12.53
C PHE A 131 1.68 8.36 13.40
N SER A 132 1.04 7.18 13.46
CA SER A 132 -0.12 6.93 14.35
C SER A 132 0.25 7.00 15.84
N SER A 133 1.49 6.66 16.22
CA SER A 133 1.97 6.76 17.61
C SER A 133 2.22 8.20 18.09
N GLN A 134 2.06 9.20 17.22
CA GLN A 134 2.04 10.64 17.56
C GLN A 134 0.60 11.16 17.75
N GLY A 135 -0.37 10.27 17.97
CA GLY A 135 -1.73 10.63 18.36
C GLY A 135 -2.77 10.49 17.25
N SER A 136 -3.43 9.33 17.18
CA SER A 136 -4.64 9.11 16.37
C SER A 136 -5.88 9.90 16.83
N THR A 137 -5.74 10.73 17.87
CA THR A 137 -6.76 11.64 18.40
C THR A 137 -6.39 13.12 18.25
N VAL A 138 -5.28 13.44 17.58
CA VAL A 138 -4.79 14.82 17.45
C VAL A 138 -4.90 15.31 16.00
N PHE A 139 -5.41 16.53 15.83
CA PHE A 139 -5.33 17.27 14.57
C PHE A 139 -4.84 18.70 14.81
N SER A 140 -4.38 19.35 13.75
CA SER A 140 -3.90 20.73 13.78
C SER A 140 -4.76 21.65 12.90
N VAL A 141 -4.85 22.92 13.31
CA VAL A 141 -5.56 23.99 12.61
C VAL A 141 -4.59 25.15 12.37
N SER A 142 -4.41 25.54 11.11
CA SER A 142 -3.33 26.43 10.71
C SER A 142 -3.74 27.38 9.57
N LYS A 143 -2.93 28.40 9.29
CA LYS A 143 -3.10 29.26 8.11
C LYS A 143 -2.91 28.50 6.79
N ARG A 144 -2.01 27.53 6.76
CA ARG A 144 -1.50 26.87 5.55
C ARG A 144 -1.13 25.42 5.88
N PRO A 145 -1.27 24.47 4.94
CA PRO A 145 -0.83 23.11 5.20
C PRO A 145 0.67 23.04 5.52
N GLN A 146 1.09 22.02 6.26
CA GLN A 146 2.50 21.80 6.60
C GLN A 146 3.34 21.65 5.33
N VAL A 147 2.82 20.90 4.35
CA VAL A 147 3.46 20.66 3.05
C VAL A 147 2.69 21.40 1.96
N ILE A 148 3.43 22.11 1.10
CA ILE A 148 2.89 22.83 -0.06
C ILE A 148 3.69 22.39 -1.29
N LEU A 149 3.00 21.80 -2.27
CA LEU A 149 3.64 21.18 -3.44
C LEU A 149 3.70 22.11 -4.68
N SER A 150 2.87 23.16 -4.71
CA SER A 150 2.84 24.14 -5.82
C SER A 150 3.21 25.56 -5.35
N ARG A 151 3.91 26.30 -6.23
CA ARG A 151 4.18 27.72 -6.04
C ARG A 151 2.91 28.57 -6.03
N GLU A 152 1.87 28.14 -6.76
CA GLU A 152 0.58 28.84 -6.82
C GLU A 152 -0.18 28.68 -5.51
N ASP A 153 -0.22 27.46 -4.96
CA ASP A 153 -0.77 27.17 -3.63
C ASP A 153 -0.02 27.96 -2.54
N PHE A 154 1.31 28.04 -2.60
CA PHE A 154 2.12 28.82 -1.66
C PHE A 154 1.72 30.30 -1.65
N VAL A 155 1.51 30.90 -2.84
CA VAL A 155 1.04 32.29 -2.95
C VAL A 155 -0.41 32.43 -2.49
N ARG A 156 -1.31 31.49 -2.81
CA ARG A 156 -2.71 31.51 -2.36
C ARG A 156 -2.80 31.43 -0.84
N PHE A 157 -2.14 30.45 -0.22
CA PHE A 157 -2.19 30.23 1.23
C PHE A 157 -1.51 31.35 2.02
N ASN A 158 -0.43 31.96 1.51
CA ASN A 158 0.20 33.11 2.18
C ASN A 158 -0.69 34.37 2.17
N ARG A 159 -1.62 34.51 1.22
CA ARG A 159 -2.61 35.60 1.16
C ARG A 159 -3.82 35.42 2.10
N ARG A 160 -3.97 34.26 2.75
CA ARG A 160 -4.98 34.06 3.81
C ARG A 160 -4.68 34.95 5.03
N LYS A 161 -5.71 35.33 5.80
CA LYS A 161 -5.54 35.98 7.11
C LYS A 161 -4.85 35.02 8.09
N ASP A 162 -3.94 35.54 8.89
CA ASP A 162 -3.22 34.76 9.90
C ASP A 162 -4.12 34.21 11.01
N MET A 163 -3.67 33.14 11.65
CA MET A 163 -4.30 32.59 12.86
C MET A 163 -3.92 33.50 14.04
N THR A 164 -4.87 33.74 14.95
CA THR A 164 -4.73 34.66 16.09
C THR A 164 -4.98 33.98 17.43
N GLU A 165 -4.49 34.55 18.54
CA GLU A 165 -4.80 34.10 19.91
C GLU A 165 -6.32 33.99 20.15
N GLU A 166 -7.12 34.90 19.59
CA GLU A 166 -8.58 34.83 19.65
C GLU A 166 -9.18 33.62 18.91
N ASP A 167 -8.54 33.14 17.83
CA ASP A 167 -9.00 31.95 17.11
C ASP A 167 -8.79 30.69 17.96
N TYR A 168 -7.66 30.62 18.67
CA TYR A 168 -7.38 29.58 19.68
C TYR A 168 -8.36 29.62 20.85
N ASP A 169 -8.59 30.81 21.42
CA ASP A 169 -9.52 31.02 22.53
C ASP A 169 -10.95 30.63 22.15
N ALA A 170 -11.38 30.93 20.91
CA ALA A 170 -12.70 30.57 20.42
C ALA A 170 -12.85 29.06 20.21
N ILE A 171 -11.85 28.38 19.65
CA ILE A 171 -11.84 26.90 19.57
C ILE A 171 -11.95 26.31 20.98
N THR A 172 -11.10 26.75 21.90
CA THR A 172 -11.03 26.24 23.28
C THR A 172 -12.31 26.46 24.08
N ARG A 173 -13.08 27.53 23.81
CA ARG A 173 -14.33 27.85 24.54
C ARG A 173 -15.61 27.31 23.88
N LEU A 174 -15.59 26.97 22.59
CA LEU A 174 -16.79 26.60 21.82
C LEU A 174 -16.79 25.14 21.34
N CYS A 175 -15.63 24.48 21.33
CA CYS A 175 -15.49 23.09 20.90
C CYS A 175 -15.82 22.11 22.04
N ASN A 176 -17.10 21.78 22.20
CA ASN A 176 -17.57 20.83 23.22
C ASN A 176 -17.05 19.39 23.03
N LEU A 177 -16.53 19.03 21.85
CA LEU A 177 -15.94 17.73 21.55
C LEU A 177 -14.41 17.70 21.75
N CYS A 178 -13.76 18.84 22.00
CA CYS A 178 -12.33 18.92 22.25
C CYS A 178 -12.01 18.48 23.70
N ALA A 179 -11.10 17.52 23.89
CA ALA A 179 -10.64 17.07 25.21
C ALA A 179 -9.51 17.95 25.78
N ARG A 180 -8.56 18.33 24.92
CA ARG A 180 -7.53 19.34 25.19
C ARG A 180 -7.31 20.18 23.94
N THR A 181 -6.90 21.42 24.13
CA THR A 181 -6.37 22.29 23.07
C THR A 181 -4.97 22.75 23.45
N GLY A 182 -4.22 23.26 22.48
CA GLY A 182 -2.92 23.89 22.70
C GLY A 182 -2.52 24.74 21.49
N MET A 183 -1.49 25.55 21.65
CA MET A 183 -1.04 26.46 20.59
C MET A 183 0.48 26.52 20.50
N ALA A 184 1.00 26.62 19.27
CA ALA A 184 2.42 26.80 18.99
C ALA A 184 2.64 27.90 17.96
N TRP A 185 3.56 28.83 18.22
CA TRP A 185 4.14 29.70 17.21
C TRP A 185 5.45 29.12 16.72
N ASN A 186 5.55 28.92 15.41
CA ASN A 186 6.73 28.39 14.75
C ASN A 186 7.53 29.51 14.08
N THR A 187 8.81 29.65 14.45
CA THR A 187 9.80 30.50 13.76
C THR A 187 11.11 29.75 13.53
N SER A 188 12.00 30.32 12.73
CA SER A 188 13.35 29.81 12.49
C SER A 188 14.37 30.80 13.05
N ALA A 189 15.34 30.32 13.83
CA ALA A 189 16.33 31.14 14.50
C ALA A 189 17.73 30.49 14.48
N ILE A 190 18.74 31.24 14.93
CA ILE A 190 20.10 30.73 15.17
C ILE A 190 20.29 30.50 16.68
N VAL A 191 20.58 29.25 17.06
CA VAL A 191 20.88 28.86 18.45
C VAL A 191 22.40 28.84 18.64
N LYS A 192 22.91 29.38 19.75
CA LYS A 192 24.35 29.50 20.03
C LYS A 192 24.72 29.09 21.45
N HIS A 193 25.94 28.57 21.63
CA HIS A 193 26.58 28.36 22.93
C HIS A 193 28.10 28.51 22.75
N GLY A 194 28.74 29.41 23.50
CA GLY A 194 30.12 29.81 23.23
C GLY A 194 30.29 30.23 21.76
N ASP A 195 31.29 29.65 21.10
CA ASP A 195 31.59 29.86 19.68
C ASP A 195 30.77 28.96 18.73
N GLN A 196 30.02 27.98 19.24
CA GLN A 196 29.23 27.04 18.43
C GLN A 196 27.84 27.57 18.10
N LYS A 197 27.31 27.18 16.94
CA LYS A 197 25.99 27.58 16.44
C LYS A 197 25.28 26.46 15.68
N SER A 198 23.95 26.38 15.84
CA SER A 198 23.06 25.67 14.93
C SER A 198 22.18 26.68 14.20
N GLU A 199 22.06 26.55 12.88
CA GLU A 199 21.30 27.46 12.02
C GLU A 199 20.03 26.79 11.49
N GLY A 200 19.00 27.59 11.19
CA GLY A 200 17.73 27.07 10.69
C GLY A 200 16.96 26.23 11.70
N VAL A 201 17.17 26.47 13.00
CA VAL A 201 16.54 25.70 14.08
C VAL A 201 15.08 26.12 14.21
N LEU A 202 14.18 25.13 14.23
CA LEU A 202 12.76 25.37 14.45
C LEU A 202 12.52 25.71 15.94
N VAL A 203 12.33 27.00 16.22
CA VAL A 203 11.95 27.47 17.57
C VAL A 203 10.43 27.48 17.66
N ARG A 204 9.88 26.67 18.58
CA ARG A 204 8.44 26.59 18.84
C ARG A 204 8.11 27.23 20.19
N GLY A 205 7.36 28.32 20.16
CA GLY A 205 6.77 28.93 21.36
C GLY A 205 5.42 28.32 21.67
N THR A 206 5.31 27.49 22.70
CA THR A 206 4.14 26.63 22.87
C THR A 206 3.63 26.48 24.30
N THR A 207 2.37 26.07 24.41
CA THR A 207 1.71 25.66 25.66
C THR A 207 2.09 24.24 26.06
N GLU A 208 2.23 23.94 27.35
CA GLU A 208 2.50 22.61 27.94
C GLU A 208 1.79 21.48 27.20
N SER A 209 0.49 21.65 26.91
CA SER A 209 -0.34 20.57 26.38
C SER A 209 0.12 20.09 24.99
N VAL A 210 0.87 20.91 24.25
CA VAL A 210 1.48 20.54 22.96
C VAL A 210 2.69 19.61 23.13
N LEU A 211 3.39 19.63 24.27
CA LEU A 211 4.45 18.66 24.56
C LEU A 211 3.88 17.22 24.60
N GLY A 212 2.69 17.08 25.19
CA GLY A 212 1.92 15.84 25.18
C GLY A 212 1.30 15.49 23.83
N PHE A 213 1.01 16.47 22.96
CA PHE A 213 0.50 16.21 21.60
C PHE A 213 1.60 15.79 20.63
N ASP A 214 2.76 16.45 20.64
CA ASP A 214 3.97 16.06 19.90
C ASP A 214 4.62 14.77 20.47
N ASN A 215 4.08 14.23 21.58
CA ASN A 215 4.51 13.01 22.29
C ASN A 215 6.01 13.01 22.65
N ILE A 216 6.47 14.09 23.28
CA ILE A 216 7.90 14.38 23.49
C ILE A 216 8.44 13.63 24.71
N ASN A 217 8.89 12.39 24.50
CA ASN A 217 9.52 11.59 25.55
C ASN A 217 10.89 12.17 25.97
N VAL A 218 10.95 12.87 27.11
CA VAL A 218 12.18 13.51 27.63
C VAL A 218 13.13 12.47 28.21
N THR A 219 14.22 12.18 27.49
CA THR A 219 15.23 11.18 27.87
C THR A 219 16.16 11.66 28.99
N ALA A 220 16.42 12.97 29.08
CA ALA A 220 17.19 13.56 30.18
C ALA A 220 16.59 14.91 30.60
N GLY A 221 16.51 15.13 31.92
CA GLY A 221 15.90 16.33 32.50
C GLY A 221 14.40 16.16 32.71
N ARG A 222 13.61 17.16 32.34
CA ARG A 222 12.15 17.19 32.46
C ARG A 222 11.51 18.16 31.47
N GLU A 223 10.19 18.07 31.35
CA GLU A 223 9.35 19.11 30.77
C GLU A 223 9.25 20.35 31.70
N TRP A 224 8.84 21.50 31.17
CA TRP A 224 8.48 22.64 32.01
C TRP A 224 7.06 22.45 32.58
N THR A 225 6.79 23.12 33.70
CA THR A 225 5.48 23.06 34.37
C THR A 225 4.60 24.25 33.97
N GLU A 226 3.28 24.10 34.04
CA GLU A 226 2.32 25.18 33.76
C GLU A 226 2.65 26.49 34.53
N PRO A 227 3.02 26.50 35.83
CA PRO A 227 3.43 27.73 36.51
C PRO A 227 4.71 28.38 35.96
N GLU A 228 5.64 27.60 35.40
CA GLU A 228 6.85 28.14 34.74
C GLU A 228 6.50 28.77 33.38
N GLU A 229 5.52 28.20 32.67
CA GLU A 229 4.96 28.80 31.46
C GLU A 229 4.18 30.07 31.76
N MET A 230 3.27 30.07 32.75
CA MET A 230 2.48 31.24 33.11
C MET A 230 3.35 32.43 33.54
N ALA A 231 4.46 32.17 34.26
CA ALA A 231 5.48 33.18 34.55
C ALA A 231 6.29 33.60 33.31
N GLY A 232 6.31 32.76 32.27
CA GLY A 232 7.15 32.87 31.09
C GLY A 232 8.63 32.86 31.46
N ARG A 233 9.07 31.79 32.14
CA ARG A 233 10.48 31.56 32.46
C ARG A 233 11.28 31.31 31.18
N ASP A 234 12.52 31.82 31.16
CA ASP A 234 13.47 31.59 30.07
C ASP A 234 14.10 30.18 30.18
N VAL A 235 13.26 29.17 29.99
CA VAL A 235 13.60 27.73 29.96
C VAL A 235 13.31 27.14 28.58
N CYS A 236 13.99 26.05 28.22
CA CYS A 236 13.84 25.40 26.92
C CYS A 236 14.00 23.87 26.97
N ILE A 237 13.39 23.20 26.00
CA ILE A 237 13.60 21.78 25.68
C ILE A 237 14.29 21.72 24.32
N VAL A 238 15.44 21.03 24.23
CA VAL A 238 16.36 21.11 23.09
C VAL A 238 16.43 19.78 22.35
N GLY A 239 16.16 19.80 21.05
CA GLY A 239 16.19 18.62 20.19
C GLY A 239 17.62 18.08 19.93
N PRO A 240 17.81 16.76 19.77
CA PRO A 240 19.15 16.16 19.71
C PRO A 240 20.10 16.69 18.62
N ASP A 241 19.63 17.09 17.43
CA ASP A 241 20.51 17.67 16.39
C ASP A 241 21.06 19.04 16.83
N VAL A 242 20.34 19.79 17.67
CA VAL A 242 20.84 21.04 18.27
C VAL A 242 21.90 20.72 19.33
N VAL A 243 21.74 19.64 20.10
CA VAL A 243 22.76 19.17 21.05
C VAL A 243 24.05 18.78 20.34
N ASP A 244 23.95 18.08 19.21
CA ASP A 244 25.12 17.73 18.38
C ASP A 244 25.85 18.98 17.88
N ASN A 245 25.12 19.91 17.26
CA ASN A 245 25.69 21.10 16.62
C ASN A 245 26.22 22.15 17.63
N VAL A 246 25.65 22.23 18.84
CA VAL A 246 25.92 23.32 19.80
C VAL A 246 26.80 22.85 20.98
N PHE A 247 26.71 21.58 21.36
CA PHE A 247 27.48 20.97 22.46
C PHE A 247 28.40 19.83 22.01
N GLY A 248 28.59 19.63 20.69
CA GLY A 248 29.50 18.62 20.14
C GLY A 248 29.07 17.18 20.41
N GLY A 249 27.78 16.94 20.64
CA GLY A 249 27.25 15.60 20.98
C GLY A 249 27.48 15.20 22.44
N ALA A 250 27.66 16.16 23.35
CA ALA A 250 27.78 15.90 24.78
C ALA A 250 26.60 15.07 25.34
N PRO A 251 26.82 14.18 26.32
CA PRO A 251 25.75 13.35 26.90
C PRO A 251 24.57 14.22 27.39
N PRO A 252 23.31 13.88 27.06
CA PRO A 252 22.14 14.72 27.39
C PRO A 252 22.05 15.18 28.86
N ALA A 253 22.46 14.32 29.81
CA ALA A 253 22.48 14.64 31.24
C ALA A 253 23.50 15.74 31.66
N GLN A 254 24.49 16.06 30.81
CA GLN A 254 25.44 17.17 31.01
C GLN A 254 24.96 18.48 30.35
N VAL A 255 23.99 18.38 29.44
CA VAL A 255 23.41 19.47 28.65
C VAL A 255 22.21 20.07 29.38
N VAL A 256 21.44 19.26 30.11
CA VAL A 256 20.43 19.74 31.06
C VAL A 256 21.07 20.63 32.12
N GLY A 257 20.50 21.81 32.32
CA GLY A 257 21.01 22.83 33.23
C GLY A 257 21.97 23.85 32.60
N GLN A 258 22.48 23.59 31.38
CA GLN A 258 23.24 24.57 30.59
C GLN A 258 22.32 25.66 30.01
N GLU A 259 22.93 26.71 29.47
CA GLU A 259 22.24 27.84 28.87
C GLU A 259 22.59 27.99 27.37
N ILE A 260 21.58 28.23 26.54
CA ILE A 260 21.73 28.51 25.10
C ILE A 260 21.20 29.90 24.77
N ARG A 261 21.82 30.57 23.80
CA ARG A 261 21.43 31.91 23.36
C ARG A 261 20.66 31.84 22.04
N ILE A 262 19.47 32.43 22.01
CA ILE A 262 18.56 32.51 20.84
C ILE A 262 18.09 33.96 20.70
N GLU A 263 18.29 34.57 19.52
CA GLU A 263 18.02 36.00 19.26
C GLU A 263 18.52 36.95 20.38
N GLY A 264 19.71 36.67 20.90
CA GLY A 264 20.38 37.47 21.94
C GLY A 264 19.91 37.21 23.38
N ARG A 265 18.83 36.47 23.59
CA ARG A 265 18.33 36.05 24.92
C ARG A 265 18.89 34.69 25.32
N GLU A 266 19.08 34.47 26.61
CA GLU A 266 19.57 33.22 27.20
C GLU A 266 18.42 32.38 27.76
N TYR A 267 18.47 31.07 27.52
CA TYR A 267 17.45 30.10 27.91
C TYR A 267 18.11 28.89 28.55
N LYS A 268 17.60 28.47 29.71
CA LYS A 268 18.12 27.31 30.44
C LYS A 268 17.49 26.01 29.95
N ILE A 269 18.32 25.06 29.56
CA ILE A 269 17.89 23.73 29.12
C ILE A 269 17.32 22.97 30.31
N VAL A 270 16.03 22.63 30.28
CA VAL A 270 15.38 21.79 31.30
C VAL A 270 15.21 20.34 30.86
N GLY A 271 15.18 20.07 29.55
CA GLY A 271 15.01 18.73 29.00
C GLY A 271 15.65 18.52 27.63
N VAL A 272 16.04 17.28 27.35
CA VAL A 272 16.51 16.78 26.04
C VAL A 272 15.69 15.52 25.69
N PRO A 273 14.91 15.54 24.60
CA PRO A 273 14.07 14.40 24.18
C PRO A 273 14.85 13.21 23.60
N GLU A 274 14.14 12.10 23.39
CA GLU A 274 14.63 10.99 22.58
C GLU A 274 14.91 11.42 21.13
N ARG A 275 15.81 10.69 20.44
CA ARG A 275 16.18 10.99 19.05
C ARG A 275 15.26 10.28 18.07
N LEU A 276 14.52 11.06 17.29
CA LEU A 276 13.55 10.60 16.30
C LEU A 276 14.16 10.39 14.90
N GLY A 277 15.36 10.92 14.68
CA GLY A 277 16.16 10.71 13.48
C GLY A 277 15.72 11.54 12.27
N LYS A 278 16.06 11.03 11.07
CA LYS A 278 15.85 11.74 9.80
C LYS A 278 14.99 10.91 8.85
N ILE A 279 13.96 11.53 8.29
CA ILE A 279 13.05 10.90 7.31
C ILE A 279 13.20 11.65 5.98
N PHE A 280 13.46 10.92 4.90
CA PHE A 280 13.80 11.49 3.58
C PHE A 280 14.93 12.55 3.60
N GLY A 281 15.86 12.43 4.55
CA GLY A 281 16.96 13.40 4.75
C GLY A 281 16.60 14.62 5.62
N PHE A 282 15.31 14.89 5.84
CA PHE A 282 14.86 15.94 6.75
C PHE A 282 15.01 15.47 8.20
N SER A 283 15.65 16.30 9.04
CA SER A 283 15.78 16.01 10.47
C SER A 283 14.48 16.29 11.22
N ARG A 284 14.09 15.37 12.10
CA ARG A 284 13.02 15.59 13.08
C ARG A 284 13.54 16.17 14.39
N ASP A 285 14.86 16.24 14.58
CA ASP A 285 15.54 16.54 15.85
C ASP A 285 16.08 17.98 15.94
N ASN A 286 16.02 18.79 14.87
CA ASN A 286 16.57 20.15 14.84
C ASN A 286 15.55 21.22 15.29
N TYR A 287 15.14 21.16 16.55
CA TYR A 287 14.18 22.09 17.16
C TYR A 287 14.60 22.57 18.55
N VAL A 288 13.98 23.66 19.00
CA VAL A 288 13.94 24.05 20.41
C VAL A 288 12.50 24.45 20.76
N TYR A 289 11.94 23.88 21.82
CA TYR A 289 10.68 24.34 22.39
C TYR A 289 10.96 25.31 23.55
N ILE A 290 10.17 26.38 23.62
CA ILE A 290 10.14 27.33 24.74
C ILE A 290 8.68 27.59 25.17
N PRO A 291 8.41 27.94 26.43
CA PRO A 291 7.07 28.28 26.86
C PRO A 291 6.48 29.46 26.07
N TYR A 292 5.19 29.42 25.78
CA TYR A 292 4.53 30.42 24.92
C TYR A 292 4.73 31.87 25.40
N GLN A 293 4.58 32.13 26.71
CA GLN A 293 4.81 33.46 27.27
C GLN A 293 6.24 33.96 27.05
N THR A 294 7.22 33.05 27.05
CA THR A 294 8.64 33.34 26.82
C THR A 294 8.90 33.65 25.34
N TYR A 295 8.31 32.88 24.41
CA TYR A 295 8.33 33.20 22.99
C TYR A 295 7.74 34.58 22.71
N ARG A 296 6.57 34.90 23.29
CA ARG A 296 5.90 36.20 23.10
C ARG A 296 6.76 37.38 23.58
N LYS A 297 7.53 37.22 24.66
CA LYS A 297 8.52 38.21 25.13
C LYS A 297 9.74 38.37 24.19
N ALA A 298 10.06 37.35 23.41
CA ALA A 298 11.27 37.30 22.57
C ALA A 298 11.02 37.70 21.10
N PHE A 299 9.99 37.14 20.48
CA PHE A 299 9.68 37.29 19.05
C PHE A 299 8.46 38.17 18.77
N GLY A 300 7.64 38.46 19.79
CA GLY A 300 6.34 39.11 19.66
C GLY A 300 5.25 38.19 19.09
N THR A 301 4.06 38.73 18.88
CA THR A 301 2.88 38.01 18.35
C THR A 301 2.76 38.05 16.82
N ASN A 302 3.38 39.04 16.18
CA ASN A 302 3.37 39.26 14.73
C ASN A 302 4.41 38.40 13.96
N THR A 303 5.19 37.57 14.67
CA THR A 303 6.34 36.84 14.10
C THR A 303 6.14 35.33 14.23
N GLY A 304 6.27 34.62 13.11
CA GLY A 304 6.04 33.17 13.02
C GLY A 304 4.60 32.83 12.67
N ALA A 305 4.31 31.52 12.51
CA ALA A 305 2.97 31.03 12.21
C ALA A 305 2.36 30.32 13.43
N LEU A 306 1.18 30.76 13.85
CA LEU A 306 0.36 30.03 14.83
C LEU A 306 -0.23 28.76 14.19
N VAL A 307 -0.01 27.65 14.86
CA VAL A 307 -0.73 26.37 14.71
C VAL A 307 -1.48 26.10 16.02
N VAL A 308 -2.79 25.88 15.94
CA VAL A 308 -3.60 25.37 17.03
C VAL A 308 -3.64 23.85 16.94
N PHE A 309 -3.47 23.16 18.05
CA PHE A 309 -3.63 21.72 18.16
C PHE A 309 -4.88 21.39 18.96
N VAL A 310 -5.59 20.35 18.52
CA VAL A 310 -6.81 19.84 19.12
C VAL A 310 -6.65 18.35 19.37
N GLN A 311 -6.89 17.92 20.61
CA GLN A 311 -6.98 16.50 20.96
C GLN A 311 -8.44 16.13 21.26
N THR A 312 -8.92 15.04 20.66
CA THR A 312 -10.24 14.47 20.91
C THR A 312 -10.20 13.42 22.04
N PRO A 313 -11.35 13.13 22.69
CA PRO A 313 -11.42 12.07 23.71
C PRO A 313 -11.13 10.67 23.15
N LYS A 314 -11.43 10.44 21.86
CA LYS A 314 -11.24 9.18 21.14
C LYS A 314 -11.08 9.42 19.64
N ALA A 315 -10.56 8.42 18.92
CA ALA A 315 -10.34 8.52 17.47
C ALA A 315 -11.66 8.53 16.66
N GLU A 316 -12.73 7.89 17.14
CA GLU A 316 -13.98 7.76 16.38
C GLU A 316 -14.76 9.08 16.24
N VAL A 317 -14.48 10.07 17.09
CA VAL A 317 -15.13 11.40 17.07
C VAL A 317 -14.25 12.47 16.41
N ILE A 318 -13.17 12.10 15.72
CA ILE A 318 -12.24 13.07 15.14
C ILE A 318 -12.92 13.88 14.02
N GLU A 319 -13.64 13.23 13.11
CA GLU A 319 -14.37 13.88 12.01
C GLU A 319 -15.46 14.83 12.54
N GLU A 320 -16.23 14.41 13.55
CA GLU A 320 -17.24 15.27 14.20
C GLU A 320 -16.60 16.50 14.88
N THR A 321 -15.41 16.34 15.47
CA THR A 321 -14.68 17.44 16.12
C THR A 321 -14.06 18.38 15.09
N GLU A 322 -13.53 17.85 13.98
CA GLU A 322 -13.06 18.66 12.85
C GLU A 322 -14.20 19.51 12.27
N ASP A 323 -15.39 18.95 12.09
CA ASP A 323 -16.57 19.66 11.58
C ASP A 323 -17.03 20.77 12.55
N GLN A 324 -17.01 20.51 13.87
CA GLN A 324 -17.26 21.53 14.89
C GLN A 324 -16.23 22.67 14.82
N VAL A 325 -14.94 22.35 14.75
CA VAL A 325 -13.85 23.33 14.68
C VAL A 325 -13.85 24.09 13.36
N ARG A 326 -14.15 23.43 12.23
CA ARG A 326 -14.34 24.06 10.91
C ARG A 326 -15.51 25.05 10.95
N THR A 327 -16.60 24.70 11.63
CA THR A 327 -17.75 25.61 11.83
C THR A 327 -17.39 26.84 12.66
N ILE A 328 -16.70 26.67 13.80
CA ILE A 328 -16.21 27.77 14.65
C ILE A 328 -15.29 28.71 13.84
N MET A 329 -14.37 28.14 13.06
CA MET A 329 -13.42 28.90 12.25
C MET A 329 -14.07 29.57 11.03
N ARG A 330 -15.02 28.93 10.33
CA ARG A 330 -15.80 29.55 9.24
C ARG A 330 -16.50 30.81 9.74
N VAL A 331 -17.20 30.74 10.88
CA VAL A 331 -17.84 31.90 11.51
C VAL A 331 -16.82 33.01 11.83
N ARG A 332 -15.66 32.67 12.43
CA ARG A 332 -14.60 33.66 12.73
C ARG A 332 -13.87 34.21 11.50
N ARG A 333 -13.91 33.52 10.36
CA ARG A 333 -13.45 34.02 9.06
C ARG A 333 -14.55 34.79 8.30
N GLY A 334 -15.74 34.94 8.87
CA GLY A 334 -16.86 35.65 8.25
C GLY A 334 -17.52 34.88 7.10
N LYS A 335 -17.37 33.54 7.07
CA LYS A 335 -17.86 32.67 6.01
C LYS A 335 -19.13 31.93 6.39
N THR A 336 -19.93 31.65 5.37
CA THR A 336 -21.26 31.04 5.40
C THR A 336 -21.25 29.74 4.60
N PHE A 337 -22.21 28.84 4.85
CA PHE A 337 -22.47 27.64 4.03
C PHE A 337 -22.95 27.91 2.59
N LYS A 338 -22.63 29.09 2.03
CA LYS A 338 -22.90 29.52 0.65
C LYS A 338 -21.67 30.09 -0.04
N ASP A 339 -20.59 30.32 0.71
CA ASP A 339 -19.30 30.70 0.14
C ASP A 339 -18.64 29.45 -0.44
N ASP A 340 -17.95 29.61 -1.58
CA ASP A 340 -17.44 28.49 -2.38
C ASP A 340 -16.40 27.65 -1.59
N ASP A 341 -16.65 26.34 -1.43
CA ASP A 341 -15.93 25.44 -0.51
C ASP A 341 -14.42 25.23 -0.85
N ALA A 342 -13.93 25.86 -1.92
CA ALA A 342 -12.58 25.69 -2.46
C ALA A 342 -11.44 26.22 -1.55
N ASP A 343 -11.69 27.19 -0.68
CA ASP A 343 -10.69 27.67 0.29
C ASP A 343 -11.34 28.28 1.55
N ASP A 344 -11.26 27.60 2.69
CA ASP A 344 -11.81 28.06 3.97
C ASP A 344 -11.04 29.24 4.61
N GLY A 345 -9.82 29.56 4.15
CA GLY A 345 -8.96 30.57 4.75
C GLY A 345 -8.14 30.07 5.95
N PHE A 346 -8.23 28.76 6.22
CA PHE A 346 -7.42 27.98 7.15
C PHE A 346 -7.29 26.56 6.57
N THR A 347 -6.48 25.70 7.20
CA THR A 347 -6.41 24.27 6.91
C THR A 347 -6.57 23.51 8.21
N ILE A 348 -7.29 22.38 8.17
CA ILE A 348 -7.30 21.36 9.21
C ILE A 348 -6.46 20.18 8.68
N GLU A 349 -5.50 19.69 9.46
CA GLU A 349 -4.63 18.59 9.08
C GLU A 349 -4.57 17.53 10.21
N THR A 350 -5.05 16.33 9.90
CA THR A 350 -4.75 15.10 10.65
C THR A 350 -3.48 14.45 10.14
N GLN A 351 -2.94 13.52 10.93
CA GLN A 351 -1.80 12.70 10.54
C GLN A 351 -2.06 11.83 9.29
N ALA A 352 -3.33 11.58 8.93
CA ALA A 352 -3.71 10.89 7.70
C ALA A 352 -3.25 11.64 6.44
N VAL A 353 -3.16 12.97 6.47
CA VAL A 353 -2.63 13.79 5.37
C VAL A 353 -1.17 13.44 5.06
N PHE A 354 -0.37 13.12 6.08
CA PHE A 354 1.01 12.67 5.87
C PHE A 354 1.07 11.28 5.23
N LEU A 355 0.20 10.35 5.66
CA LEU A 355 0.15 8.99 5.10
C LEU A 355 -0.33 8.98 3.64
N ASP A 356 -1.32 9.83 3.31
CA ASP A 356 -1.76 10.09 1.94
C ASP A 356 -0.61 10.64 1.08
N LEU A 357 0.06 11.71 1.53
CA LEU A 357 1.21 12.31 0.85
C LEU A 357 2.35 11.29 0.65
N TYR A 358 2.67 10.52 1.68
CA TYR A 358 3.66 9.44 1.63
C TYR A 358 3.29 8.42 0.54
N SER A 359 2.05 7.92 0.56
CA SER A 359 1.58 6.93 -0.41
C SER A 359 1.63 7.45 -1.84
N LYS A 360 1.29 8.72 -2.07
CA LYS A 360 1.36 9.38 -3.38
C LYS A 360 2.81 9.57 -3.85
N ALA A 361 3.74 9.86 -2.94
CA ALA A 361 5.16 9.99 -3.25
C ALA A 361 5.82 8.63 -3.57
N THR A 362 5.48 7.57 -2.83
CA THR A 362 6.08 6.23 -3.01
C THR A 362 5.40 5.39 -4.10
N ALA A 363 4.13 5.64 -4.44
CA ALA A 363 3.36 4.83 -5.41
C ALA A 363 4.10 4.61 -6.73
N ASN A 364 4.72 5.64 -7.31
CA ASN A 364 5.48 5.51 -8.57
C ASN A 364 6.74 4.66 -8.40
N ILE A 365 7.43 4.75 -7.26
CA ILE A 365 8.62 3.95 -6.93
C ILE A 365 8.23 2.48 -6.76
N TYR A 366 7.13 2.23 -6.05
CA TYR A 366 6.58 0.88 -5.86
C TYR A 366 6.11 0.27 -7.18
N LEU A 367 5.41 1.03 -8.03
CA LEU A 367 4.96 0.61 -9.35
C LEU A 367 6.15 0.19 -10.23
N VAL A 368 7.21 1.01 -10.31
CA VAL A 368 8.44 0.66 -11.04
C VAL A 368 9.10 -0.59 -10.47
N THR A 369 9.19 -0.71 -9.14
CA THR A 369 9.83 -1.86 -8.47
C THR A 369 9.07 -3.17 -8.72
N ILE A 370 7.73 -3.13 -8.62
CA ILE A 370 6.84 -4.26 -8.97
C ILE A 370 6.94 -4.57 -10.47
N GLY A 371 7.04 -3.56 -11.33
CA GLY A 371 7.26 -3.70 -12.78
C GLY A 371 8.56 -4.43 -13.11
N VAL A 372 9.68 -4.06 -12.45
CA VAL A 372 10.97 -4.76 -12.59
C VAL A 372 10.86 -6.21 -12.14
N ALA A 373 10.24 -6.48 -10.98
CA ALA A 373 10.04 -7.85 -10.49
C ALA A 373 9.15 -8.70 -11.43
N ALA A 374 8.11 -8.10 -12.02
CA ALA A 374 7.27 -8.74 -13.03
C ALA A 374 8.05 -9.05 -14.32
N ILE A 375 8.90 -8.14 -14.79
CA ILE A 375 9.81 -8.37 -15.92
C ILE A 375 10.77 -9.53 -15.62
N SER A 376 11.37 -9.57 -14.42
CA SER A 376 12.23 -10.70 -14.00
C SER A 376 11.50 -12.04 -14.05
N LEU A 377 10.22 -12.08 -13.64
CA LEU A 377 9.41 -13.29 -13.70
C LEU A 377 9.02 -13.68 -15.14
N VAL A 378 8.77 -12.71 -16.03
CA VAL A 378 8.56 -12.96 -17.47
C VAL A 378 9.82 -13.53 -18.13
N VAL A 379 11.00 -13.00 -17.79
CA VAL A 379 12.29 -13.58 -18.23
C VAL A 379 12.45 -15.02 -17.75
N GLY A 380 12.10 -15.30 -16.49
CA GLY A 380 12.03 -16.67 -15.96
C GLY A 380 11.09 -17.58 -16.77
N GLY A 381 9.90 -17.09 -17.14
CA GLY A 381 8.95 -17.79 -18.01
C GLY A 381 9.50 -18.07 -19.42
N ILE A 382 10.24 -17.14 -20.02
CA ILE A 382 10.90 -17.33 -21.33
C ILE A 382 12.00 -18.41 -21.23
N VAL A 383 12.77 -18.43 -20.14
CA VAL A 383 13.76 -19.50 -19.88
C VAL A 383 13.10 -20.87 -19.77
N VAL A 384 11.98 -20.99 -19.03
CA VAL A 384 11.20 -22.23 -18.95
C VAL A 384 10.67 -22.65 -20.32
N MET A 385 10.07 -21.72 -21.08
CA MET A 385 9.53 -21.99 -22.42
C MET A 385 10.59 -22.52 -23.39
N ASN A 386 11.76 -21.88 -23.44
CA ASN A 386 12.86 -22.28 -24.32
C ASN A 386 13.44 -23.65 -23.92
N ILE A 387 13.59 -23.91 -22.62
CA ILE A 387 14.07 -25.22 -22.14
C ILE A 387 13.03 -26.33 -22.41
N MET A 388 11.74 -26.03 -22.28
CA MET A 388 10.66 -26.95 -22.62
C MET A 388 10.63 -27.26 -24.13
N LEU A 389 10.85 -26.28 -25.02
CA LEU A 389 11.02 -26.53 -26.46
C LEU A 389 12.15 -27.53 -26.74
N VAL A 390 13.34 -27.31 -26.16
CA VAL A 390 14.49 -28.21 -26.35
C VAL A 390 14.18 -29.61 -25.80
N SER A 391 13.44 -29.72 -24.70
CA SER A 391 12.99 -31.02 -24.19
C SER A 391 12.00 -31.74 -25.11
N VAL A 392 11.20 -31.00 -25.90
CA VAL A 392 10.29 -31.56 -26.91
C VAL A 392 11.07 -32.03 -28.13
N THR A 393 12.05 -31.26 -28.61
CA THR A 393 12.86 -31.67 -29.77
C THR A 393 13.70 -32.91 -29.47
N GLU A 394 14.31 -33.01 -28.29
CA GLU A 394 14.99 -34.23 -27.82
C GLU A 394 14.06 -35.45 -27.72
N ARG A 395 12.82 -35.25 -27.26
CA ARG A 395 11.83 -36.33 -27.06
C ARG A 395 11.00 -36.64 -28.30
N THR A 396 11.28 -36.02 -29.44
CA THR A 396 10.51 -36.17 -30.70
C THR A 396 10.22 -37.64 -31.01
N LYS A 397 11.24 -38.49 -30.96
CA LYS A 397 11.15 -39.94 -31.27
C LYS A 397 10.25 -40.70 -30.27
N GLU A 398 10.33 -40.40 -28.97
CA GLU A 398 9.41 -40.95 -27.97
C GLU A 398 7.95 -40.53 -28.22
N ILE A 399 7.73 -39.27 -28.60
CA ILE A 399 6.40 -38.72 -28.88
C ILE A 399 5.82 -39.39 -30.14
N GLY A 400 6.64 -39.60 -31.17
CA GLY A 400 6.28 -40.35 -32.37
C GLY A 400 5.83 -41.78 -32.05
N ILE A 401 6.61 -42.52 -31.26
CA ILE A 401 6.27 -43.88 -30.81
C ILE A 401 4.94 -43.89 -30.03
N ARG A 402 4.75 -42.98 -29.05
CA ARG A 402 3.49 -42.90 -28.28
C ARG A 402 2.28 -42.63 -29.18
N LYS A 403 2.41 -41.74 -30.17
CA LYS A 403 1.33 -41.45 -31.13
C LYS A 403 1.05 -42.63 -32.08
N ALA A 404 2.08 -43.32 -32.56
CA ALA A 404 1.94 -44.51 -33.39
C ALA A 404 1.21 -45.67 -32.68
N ILE A 405 1.37 -45.77 -31.35
CA ILE A 405 0.65 -46.74 -30.50
C ILE A 405 -0.78 -46.24 -30.13
N GLY A 406 -1.16 -45.02 -30.52
CA GLY A 406 -2.53 -44.50 -30.43
C GLY A 406 -2.77 -43.41 -29.38
N ALA A 407 -1.73 -42.84 -28.76
CA ALA A 407 -1.89 -41.69 -27.85
C ALA A 407 -2.44 -40.47 -28.59
N ARG A 408 -3.48 -39.82 -28.05
CA ARG A 408 -4.14 -38.69 -28.71
C ARG A 408 -3.35 -37.41 -28.47
N GLN A 409 -3.48 -36.42 -29.37
CA GLN A 409 -2.80 -35.12 -29.23
C GLN A 409 -3.03 -34.48 -27.85
N LYS A 410 -4.26 -34.58 -27.31
CA LYS A 410 -4.61 -34.07 -25.96
C LYS A 410 -3.88 -34.78 -24.81
N ASP A 411 -3.47 -36.03 -24.99
CA ASP A 411 -2.82 -36.82 -23.94
C ASP A 411 -1.34 -36.40 -23.84
N ILE A 412 -0.70 -36.19 -25.01
CA ILE A 412 0.64 -35.58 -25.12
C ILE A 412 0.64 -34.13 -24.60
N LEU A 413 -0.37 -33.34 -24.96
CA LEU A 413 -0.55 -31.96 -24.47
C LEU A 413 -0.62 -31.93 -22.93
N LEU A 414 -1.43 -32.81 -22.34
CA LEU A 414 -1.61 -32.90 -20.89
C LEU A 414 -0.31 -33.32 -20.19
N GLN A 415 0.45 -34.27 -20.76
CA GLN A 415 1.73 -34.72 -20.22
C GLN A 415 2.73 -33.54 -20.07
N PHE A 416 2.99 -32.81 -21.16
CA PHE A 416 3.94 -31.68 -21.14
C PHE A 416 3.42 -30.48 -20.33
N LEU A 417 2.10 -30.24 -20.30
CA LEU A 417 1.51 -29.19 -19.46
C LEU A 417 1.63 -29.53 -17.96
N ILE A 418 1.43 -30.79 -17.56
CA ILE A 418 1.66 -31.23 -16.17
C ILE A 418 3.14 -31.13 -15.79
N GLU A 419 4.06 -31.44 -16.70
CA GLU A 419 5.51 -31.28 -16.48
C GLU A 419 5.89 -29.80 -16.24
N ALA A 420 5.35 -28.87 -17.04
CA ALA A 420 5.54 -27.43 -16.85
C ALA A 420 4.88 -26.90 -15.56
N VAL A 421 3.65 -27.32 -15.25
CA VAL A 421 2.95 -26.93 -14.01
C VAL A 421 3.67 -27.46 -12.77
N MET A 422 4.24 -28.67 -12.82
CA MET A 422 5.06 -29.21 -11.73
C MET A 422 6.34 -28.41 -11.49
N LEU A 423 7.03 -28.00 -12.56
CA LEU A 423 8.16 -27.07 -12.46
C LEU A 423 7.75 -25.73 -11.85
N ALA A 424 6.61 -25.17 -12.26
CA ALA A 424 6.10 -23.90 -11.77
C ALA A 424 5.61 -23.94 -10.32
N ALA A 425 5.00 -25.04 -9.88
CA ALA A 425 4.57 -25.24 -8.50
C ALA A 425 5.77 -25.45 -7.57
N THR A 426 6.75 -26.28 -7.96
CA THR A 426 7.96 -26.52 -7.16
C THR A 426 8.89 -25.30 -7.13
N GLY A 427 9.11 -24.64 -8.27
CA GLY A 427 9.85 -23.38 -8.36
C GLY A 427 9.15 -22.22 -7.65
N GLY A 428 7.82 -22.18 -7.68
CA GLY A 428 7.02 -21.21 -6.93
C GLY A 428 7.13 -21.40 -5.42
N ALA A 429 6.97 -22.64 -4.92
CA ALA A 429 7.11 -22.95 -3.50
C ALA A 429 8.52 -22.65 -2.97
N LEU A 430 9.57 -23.04 -3.71
CA LEU A 430 10.96 -22.71 -3.38
C LEU A 430 11.21 -21.19 -3.48
N GLY A 431 10.63 -20.50 -4.47
CA GLY A 431 10.70 -19.05 -4.63
C GLY A 431 10.06 -18.28 -3.47
N VAL A 432 8.93 -18.76 -2.93
CA VAL A 432 8.30 -18.18 -1.73
C VAL A 432 9.17 -18.37 -0.49
N LEU A 433 9.74 -19.56 -0.28
CA LEU A 433 10.66 -19.83 0.83
C LEU A 433 11.93 -18.97 0.74
N CYS A 434 12.56 -18.90 -0.43
CA CYS A 434 13.72 -18.04 -0.67
C CYS A 434 13.38 -16.55 -0.55
N GLY A 435 12.21 -16.11 -1.02
CA GLY A 435 11.75 -14.73 -0.94
C GLY A 435 11.55 -14.25 0.49
N PHE A 436 10.92 -15.06 1.35
CA PHE A 436 10.82 -14.75 2.77
C PHE A 436 12.17 -14.85 3.49
N GLY A 437 13.04 -15.80 3.13
CA GLY A 437 14.41 -15.87 3.66
C GLY A 437 15.26 -14.64 3.33
N LEU A 438 15.15 -14.13 2.09
CA LEU A 438 15.79 -12.88 1.66
C LEU A 438 15.22 -11.66 2.39
N ALA A 439 13.89 -11.57 2.50
CA ALA A 439 13.24 -10.50 3.28
C ALA A 439 13.71 -10.52 4.75
N TYR A 440 13.87 -11.70 5.34
CA TYR A 440 14.37 -11.87 6.71
C TYR A 440 15.83 -11.43 6.87
N GLY A 441 16.71 -11.80 5.93
CA GLY A 441 18.10 -11.32 5.91
C GLY A 441 18.19 -9.79 5.80
N ILE A 442 17.36 -9.17 4.94
CA ILE A 442 17.32 -7.72 4.76
C ILE A 442 16.76 -7.01 6.01
N SER A 443 15.67 -7.53 6.58
CA SER A 443 15.06 -7.05 7.82
C SER A 443 16.05 -7.06 9.00
N ALA A 444 16.75 -8.17 9.21
CA ALA A 444 17.74 -8.33 10.26
C ALA A 444 18.95 -7.39 10.08
N LEU A 445 19.36 -7.12 8.84
CA LEU A 445 20.47 -6.21 8.53
C LEU A 445 20.09 -4.72 8.69
N MET A 446 18.83 -4.35 8.42
CA MET A 446 18.34 -2.97 8.50
C MET A 446 17.56 -2.65 9.79
N SER A 447 17.53 -3.57 10.76
CA SER A 447 16.75 -3.45 12.01
C SER A 447 15.27 -3.11 11.79
N PHE A 448 14.70 -3.63 10.69
CA PHE A 448 13.42 -3.19 10.15
C PHE A 448 12.34 -4.27 10.32
N PRO A 449 11.12 -3.95 10.81
CA PRO A 449 10.12 -4.98 11.16
C PRO A 449 9.58 -5.72 9.92
N LEU A 450 9.67 -7.05 9.97
CA LEU A 450 9.24 -7.91 8.87
C LEU A 450 7.79 -8.38 9.02
N LEU A 451 6.99 -8.16 7.97
CA LEU A 451 5.59 -8.54 7.92
C LEU A 451 5.31 -9.63 6.89
N ILE A 452 5.34 -10.90 7.34
CA ILE A 452 4.98 -12.08 6.53
C ILE A 452 3.49 -12.03 6.20
N SER A 453 3.15 -11.37 5.10
CA SER A 453 1.76 -11.30 4.61
C SER A 453 1.42 -12.59 3.87
N ILE A 454 0.48 -13.40 4.38
CA ILE A 454 -0.02 -14.61 3.70
C ILE A 454 -0.49 -14.29 2.26
N TRP A 455 -1.10 -13.11 2.07
CA TRP A 455 -1.49 -12.59 0.76
C TRP A 455 -0.33 -12.44 -0.23
N SER A 456 0.90 -12.15 0.23
CA SER A 456 2.07 -12.10 -0.66
C SER A 456 2.44 -13.50 -1.16
N ALA A 457 2.41 -14.53 -0.30
CA ALA A 457 2.63 -15.92 -0.70
C ALA A 457 1.57 -16.40 -1.69
N ILE A 458 0.29 -16.11 -1.44
CA ILE A 458 -0.82 -16.42 -2.36
C ILE A 458 -0.60 -15.75 -3.73
N LEU A 459 -0.20 -14.47 -3.75
CA LEU A 459 0.09 -13.73 -4.97
C LEU A 459 1.28 -14.37 -5.72
N GLY A 460 2.39 -14.62 -5.04
CA GLY A 460 3.58 -15.25 -5.63
C GLY A 460 3.28 -16.61 -6.27
N VAL A 461 2.55 -17.49 -5.59
CA VAL A 461 2.11 -18.80 -6.12
C VAL A 461 1.13 -18.64 -7.27
N SER A 462 0.19 -17.69 -7.19
CA SER A 462 -0.77 -17.43 -8.28
C SER A 462 -0.06 -16.97 -9.56
N VAL A 463 0.85 -16.00 -9.46
CA VAL A 463 1.56 -15.48 -10.63
C VAL A 463 2.59 -16.49 -11.15
N SER A 464 3.28 -17.26 -10.28
CA SER A 464 4.17 -18.34 -10.73
C SER A 464 3.40 -19.44 -11.49
N SER A 465 2.19 -19.77 -11.04
CA SER A 465 1.31 -20.73 -11.71
C SER A 465 0.86 -20.23 -13.08
N ILE A 466 0.46 -18.96 -13.19
CA ILE A 466 0.10 -18.33 -14.47
C ILE A 466 1.28 -18.36 -15.44
N VAL A 467 2.47 -17.93 -15.01
CA VAL A 467 3.67 -17.90 -15.86
C VAL A 467 4.11 -19.31 -16.27
N GLY A 468 3.99 -20.29 -15.37
CA GLY A 468 4.22 -21.72 -15.67
C GLY A 468 3.27 -22.30 -16.71
N ILE A 469 1.97 -22.00 -16.59
CA ILE A 469 0.95 -22.42 -17.56
C ILE A 469 1.22 -21.76 -18.92
N VAL A 470 1.45 -20.45 -18.97
CA VAL A 470 1.68 -19.71 -20.22
C VAL A 470 2.96 -20.19 -20.94
N SER A 471 4.07 -20.35 -20.20
CA SER A 471 5.34 -20.86 -20.77
C SER A 471 5.27 -22.35 -21.16
N GLY A 472 4.42 -23.15 -20.51
CA GLY A 472 4.22 -24.56 -20.82
C GLY A 472 3.28 -24.83 -22.01
N ILE A 473 2.25 -24.01 -22.22
CA ILE A 473 1.21 -24.24 -23.25
C ILE A 473 1.80 -24.35 -24.65
N TRP A 474 2.68 -23.44 -25.06
CA TRP A 474 3.20 -23.42 -26.43
C TRP A 474 4.10 -24.63 -26.77
N PRO A 475 5.14 -24.98 -26.01
CA PRO A 475 5.92 -26.19 -26.28
C PRO A 475 5.08 -27.47 -26.17
N ALA A 476 4.13 -27.56 -25.22
CA ALA A 476 3.21 -28.69 -25.13
C ALA A 476 2.30 -28.84 -26.37
N TRP A 477 1.84 -27.72 -26.93
CA TRP A 477 1.04 -27.67 -28.17
C TRP A 477 1.85 -28.08 -29.40
N THR A 478 3.12 -27.65 -29.49
CA THR A 478 4.06 -28.09 -30.52
C THR A 478 4.29 -29.60 -30.44
N ALA A 479 4.57 -30.15 -29.26
CA ALA A 479 4.69 -31.60 -29.03
C ALA A 479 3.43 -32.37 -29.43
N ALA A 480 2.26 -31.86 -29.05
CA ALA A 480 0.96 -32.42 -29.40
C ALA A 480 0.72 -32.45 -30.92
N ARG A 481 1.33 -31.57 -31.71
CA ARG A 481 1.14 -31.46 -33.17
C ARG A 481 2.14 -32.20 -34.06
N LEU A 482 3.29 -32.65 -33.55
CA LEU A 482 4.26 -33.48 -34.31
C LEU A 482 3.59 -34.64 -35.08
N ASP A 483 3.93 -34.83 -36.35
CA ASP A 483 3.48 -36.00 -37.13
C ASP A 483 4.22 -37.28 -36.69
N PRO A 484 3.56 -38.44 -36.52
CA PRO A 484 4.22 -39.67 -36.10
C PRO A 484 5.28 -40.18 -37.09
N ILE A 485 5.07 -39.98 -38.39
CA ILE A 485 5.96 -40.45 -39.46
C ILE A 485 7.22 -39.59 -39.49
N GLU A 486 7.08 -38.26 -39.43
CA GLU A 486 8.22 -37.34 -39.34
C GLU A 486 9.01 -37.57 -38.04
N ALA A 487 8.31 -37.74 -36.91
CA ALA A 487 8.92 -37.92 -35.61
C ALA A 487 9.70 -39.25 -35.45
N LEU A 488 9.35 -40.27 -36.22
CA LEU A 488 10.10 -41.54 -36.31
C LEU A 488 11.25 -41.48 -37.31
N ARG A 489 11.17 -40.59 -38.32
CA ARG A 489 12.18 -40.40 -39.37
C ARG A 489 13.30 -39.44 -38.97
N ALA A 490 13.10 -38.61 -37.95
CA ALA A 490 14.17 -37.84 -37.33
C ALA A 490 15.26 -38.77 -36.75
N GLU A 491 16.51 -38.49 -37.10
CA GLU A 491 17.71 -39.15 -36.53
C GLU A 491 18.15 -38.45 -35.24
#